data_AF-A0A939ET53-F1
#
_entry.id   AF-A0A939ET53-F1
#
_cell.length_a   1.000
_cell.length_b   1.000
_cell.length_c   1.000
_cell.angle_alpha   90.00
_cell.angle_beta   90.00
_cell.angle_gamma   90.00
#
_symmetry.space_group_name_H-M   'P 1'
#
loop_
_entity.id
_entity.type
_entity.pdbx_description
1 polymer ?
#
loop_
_entity_poly.entity_id
_entity_poly.type
_entity_poly.pdbx_seq_one_letter_code
_entity_poly.pdbx_strand_id
1 'polypeptide(L)'
;MGSYGTGGTGSQGPDNTIDQGRVTVPARCWKVVVVLPAGQHSPDDVDAGTRVIAVNAPNQNSVGAAWGNYRTTVDALEAATGLDLLSAVAPAVQATLEARVDTGPTQ
;
A
#
# COMPACT_ATOMS: atom_id res chain seq x y z
N MET A 1 2.18 -6.33 -3.04
CA MET A 1 2.94 -5.07 -2.86
C MET A 1 3.17 -4.46 -4.21
N GLY A 2 3.30 -3.15 -4.29
CA GLY A 2 3.52 -2.46 -5.56
C GLY A 2 4.30 -1.17 -5.37
N SER A 3 4.48 -0.47 -6.48
CA SER A 3 5.15 0.82 -6.52
C SER A 3 4.53 1.69 -7.61
N TYR A 4 4.68 3.00 -7.51
CA TYR A 4 4.21 3.94 -8.53
C TYR A 4 5.03 5.23 -8.53
N GLY A 5 4.80 6.04 -9.57
CA GLY A 5 5.54 7.28 -9.82
C GLY A 5 6.99 7.00 -10.26
N THR A 6 7.73 8.08 -10.48
CA THR A 6 9.14 8.04 -10.88
C THR A 6 9.92 9.01 -10.02
N GLY A 7 11.09 8.58 -9.52
CA GLY A 7 12.00 9.42 -8.75
C GLY A 7 12.18 8.94 -7.30
N GLY A 8 13.28 8.25 -7.03
CA GLY A 8 13.68 7.81 -5.69
C GLY A 8 15.04 8.39 -5.30
N THR A 9 15.37 8.39 -4.01
CA THR A 9 16.62 8.96 -3.49
C THR A 9 17.43 7.92 -2.74
N GLY A 10 18.49 7.43 -3.40
CA GLY A 10 19.46 6.49 -2.83
C GLY A 10 20.68 7.17 -2.23
N SER A 11 21.73 6.39 -1.95
CA SER A 11 23.00 6.90 -1.43
C SER A 11 23.75 7.80 -2.41
N GLN A 12 23.48 7.65 -3.71
CA GLN A 12 24.06 8.47 -4.79
C GLN A 12 23.19 9.69 -5.16
N GLY A 13 22.15 9.99 -4.38
CA GLY A 13 21.22 11.07 -4.65
C GLY A 13 19.93 10.62 -5.37
N PRO A 14 19.16 11.58 -5.91
CA PRO A 14 17.92 11.29 -6.61
C PRO A 14 18.17 10.67 -7.99
N ASP A 15 17.35 9.69 -8.37
CA ASP A 15 17.39 9.05 -9.67
C ASP A 15 15.98 8.66 -10.15
N ASN A 16 15.76 8.71 -11.46
CA ASN A 16 14.53 8.31 -12.12
C ASN A 16 14.65 6.91 -12.75
N THR A 17 15.85 6.50 -13.15
CA THR A 17 16.07 5.20 -13.81
C THR A 17 17.45 4.65 -13.52
N ILE A 18 17.54 3.35 -13.31
CA ILE A 18 18.82 2.63 -13.23
C ILE A 18 19.01 1.71 -14.44
N ASP A 19 20.18 1.07 -14.52
CA ASP A 19 20.50 0.10 -15.56
C ASP A 19 20.39 0.66 -16.99
N GLN A 20 21.02 1.82 -17.22
CA GLN A 20 20.98 2.54 -18.51
C GLN A 20 19.55 2.87 -18.98
N GLY A 21 18.65 3.19 -18.05
CA GLY A 21 17.27 3.57 -18.37
C GLY A 21 16.29 2.40 -18.44
N ARG A 22 16.75 1.15 -18.32
CA ARG A 22 15.91 -0.05 -18.48
C ARG A 22 15.01 -0.33 -17.27
N VAL A 23 15.36 0.20 -16.10
CA VAL A 23 14.58 0.02 -14.87
C VAL A 23 14.19 1.39 -14.33
N THR A 24 12.89 1.66 -14.29
CA THR A 24 12.37 2.88 -13.64
C THR A 24 12.48 2.77 -12.13
N VAL A 25 13.01 3.82 -11.50
CA VAL A 25 13.04 3.95 -10.03
C VAL A 25 11.70 4.53 -9.59
N PRO A 26 10.91 3.80 -8.78
CA PRO A 26 9.63 4.32 -8.32
C PRO A 26 9.81 5.41 -7.27
N ALA A 27 8.85 6.35 -7.22
CA ALA A 27 8.83 7.37 -6.16
C ALA A 27 8.23 6.87 -4.86
N ARG A 28 7.34 5.89 -4.94
CA ARG A 28 6.57 5.35 -3.82
C ARG A 28 6.52 3.84 -3.88
N CYS A 29 6.60 3.21 -2.70
CA CYS A 29 6.39 1.79 -2.51
C CYS A 29 5.20 1.59 -1.56
N TRP A 30 4.26 0.74 -1.94
CA TRP A 30 3.03 0.53 -1.20
C TRP A 30 2.72 -0.95 -0.96
N LYS A 31 1.91 -1.20 0.06
CA LYS A 31 1.38 -2.52 0.39
C LYS A 31 0.01 -2.38 1.04
N VAL A 32 -0.89 -3.27 0.66
CA VAL A 32 -2.17 -3.51 1.34
C VAL A 32 -2.10 -4.90 1.99
N VAL A 33 -2.55 -5.01 3.23
CA VAL A 33 -2.63 -6.25 4.01
C VAL A 33 -4.06 -6.40 4.52
N VAL A 34 -4.68 -7.54 4.23
CA VAL A 34 -5.96 -7.94 4.82
C VAL A 34 -5.68 -8.94 5.94
N VAL A 35 -6.15 -8.66 7.15
CA VAL A 35 -5.90 -9.49 8.33
C VAL A 35 -7.11 -10.37 8.60
N LEU A 36 -6.96 -11.67 8.37
CA LEU A 36 -8.00 -12.67 8.62
C LEU A 36 -7.62 -13.62 9.77
N PRO A 37 -8.59 -14.07 10.57
CA PRO A 37 -8.45 -15.23 11.45
C PRO A 37 -7.86 -16.45 10.73
N ALA A 38 -7.10 -17.26 11.47
CA ALA A 38 -6.58 -18.52 10.92
C ALA A 38 -7.72 -19.44 10.46
N GLY A 39 -7.56 -20.03 9.27
CA GLY A 39 -8.57 -20.86 8.63
C GLY A 39 -9.54 -20.12 7.71
N GLN A 40 -9.53 -18.78 7.72
CA GLN A 40 -10.20 -17.94 6.72
C GLN A 40 -9.22 -17.54 5.61
N HIS A 41 -9.65 -17.71 4.36
CA HIS A 41 -8.77 -17.59 3.19
C HIS A 41 -9.48 -17.05 1.94
N SER A 42 -10.81 -16.87 1.99
CA SER A 42 -11.62 -16.42 0.85
C SER A 42 -11.90 -14.92 0.93
N PRO A 43 -12.06 -14.22 -0.20
CA PRO A 43 -12.64 -12.87 -0.23
C PRO A 43 -14.01 -12.79 0.45
N ASP A 44 -14.78 -13.88 0.46
CA ASP A 44 -16.08 -13.96 1.14
C ASP A 44 -15.96 -13.93 2.68
N ASP A 45 -14.77 -14.22 3.22
CA ASP A 45 -14.49 -14.13 4.65
C ASP A 45 -14.24 -12.67 5.11
N VAL A 46 -14.14 -11.72 4.17
CA VAL A 46 -13.88 -10.31 4.44
C VAL A 46 -15.19 -9.57 4.69
N ASP A 47 -15.30 -8.94 5.86
CA ASP A 47 -16.43 -8.10 6.25
C ASP A 47 -16.03 -6.66 6.57
N ALA A 48 -17.00 -5.80 6.86
CA ALA A 48 -16.79 -4.39 7.19
C ALA A 48 -15.99 -4.15 8.49
N GLY A 49 -15.78 -5.17 9.31
CA GLY A 49 -14.97 -5.14 10.53
C GLY A 49 -13.55 -5.67 10.34
N THR A 50 -13.26 -6.26 9.18
CA THR A 50 -11.96 -6.85 8.85
C THR A 50 -10.88 -5.77 8.86
N ARG A 51 -9.77 -6.05 9.54
CA ARG A 51 -8.67 -5.09 9.61
C ARG A 51 -7.91 -5.10 8.28
N VAL A 52 -7.91 -3.95 7.61
CA VAL A 52 -7.12 -3.69 6.41
C VAL A 52 -6.05 -2.65 6.72
N ILE A 53 -4.81 -2.94 6.36
CA ILE A 53 -3.66 -2.05 6.56
C ILE A 53 -3.11 -1.66 5.20
N ALA A 54 -3.26 -0.40 4.82
CA ALA A 54 -2.62 0.18 3.65
C ALA A 54 -1.44 1.07 4.08
N VAL A 55 -0.28 0.88 3.47
CA VAL A 55 0.92 1.70 3.68
C VAL A 55 1.48 2.21 2.36
N ASN A 56 2.03 3.42 2.37
CA ASN A 56 2.57 4.12 1.22
C ASN A 56 3.83 4.93 1.58
N ALA A 57 5.00 4.30 1.48
CA ALA A 57 6.27 4.90 1.85
C ALA A 57 6.96 5.57 0.65
N PRO A 58 7.61 6.74 0.82
CA PRO A 58 8.48 7.28 -0.21
C PRO A 58 9.71 6.39 -0.41
N ASN A 59 10.19 6.25 -1.64
CA ASN A 59 11.38 5.46 -1.96
C ASN A 59 12.66 6.29 -1.75
N GLN A 60 13.01 6.52 -0.49
CA GLN A 60 14.15 7.35 -0.12
C GLN A 60 14.87 6.84 1.13
N ASN A 61 16.19 6.99 1.19
CA ASN A 61 17.01 6.49 2.31
C ASN A 61 16.74 7.16 3.66
N SER A 62 16.08 8.32 3.68
CA SER A 62 15.71 9.03 4.91
C SER A 62 14.39 8.55 5.52
N VAL A 63 13.75 7.52 4.96
CA VAL A 63 12.57 6.88 5.55
C VAL A 63 12.91 6.29 6.91
N GLY A 64 12.05 6.54 7.90
CA GLY A 64 12.17 6.00 9.25
C GLY A 64 11.64 4.57 9.35
N ALA A 65 12.12 3.81 10.34
CA ALA A 65 11.75 2.40 10.54
C ALA A 65 10.30 2.19 11.02
N ALA A 66 9.67 3.22 11.60
CA ALA A 66 8.29 3.14 12.10
C ALA A 66 7.29 3.14 10.94
N TRP A 67 7.00 1.94 10.40
CA TRP A 67 6.14 1.75 9.22
C TRP A 67 4.75 2.36 9.37
N GLY A 68 4.22 2.42 10.61
CA GLY A 68 2.91 2.98 10.94
C GLY A 68 2.76 4.45 10.53
N ASN A 69 3.86 5.19 10.41
CA ASN A 69 3.87 6.58 9.97
C ASN A 69 3.51 6.74 8.48
N TYR A 70 3.51 5.64 7.71
CA TYR A 70 3.21 5.64 6.28
C TYR A 70 1.83 5.07 5.98
N ARG A 71 0.97 4.88 6.98
CA ARG A 71 -0.39 4.41 6.77
C ARG A 71 -1.19 5.38 5.92
N THR A 72 -2.07 4.82 5.10
CA THR A 72 -2.99 5.57 4.23
C THR A 72 -4.29 4.77 4.08
N THR A 73 -5.19 5.22 3.21
CA THR A 73 -6.40 4.49 2.81
C THR A 73 -6.11 3.65 1.57
N VAL A 74 -6.92 2.61 1.31
CA VAL A 74 -6.83 1.86 0.04
C VAL A 74 -7.28 2.78 -1.10
N ASP A 75 -8.33 3.57 -0.90
CA ASP A 75 -8.80 4.59 -1.87
C ASP A 75 -7.66 5.51 -2.36
N ALA A 76 -6.77 5.94 -1.46
CA ALA A 76 -5.66 6.82 -1.81
C ALA A 76 -4.62 6.10 -2.67
N LEU A 77 -4.42 4.80 -2.48
CA LEU A 77 -3.55 3.98 -3.32
C LEU A 77 -4.17 3.74 -4.69
N GLU A 78 -5.47 3.47 -4.76
CA GLU A 78 -6.19 3.29 -6.02
C GLU A 78 -6.19 4.57 -6.84
N ALA A 79 -6.48 5.71 -6.22
CA ALA A 79 -6.39 7.02 -6.86
C ALA A 79 -4.98 7.31 -7.40
N ALA A 80 -3.93 6.84 -6.72
CA ALA A 80 -2.55 7.04 -7.13
C ALA A 80 -2.06 6.05 -8.21
N THR A 81 -2.67 4.87 -8.32
CA THR A 81 -2.19 3.77 -9.15
C THR A 81 -3.10 3.43 -10.32
N GLY A 82 -4.37 3.84 -10.27
CA GLY A 82 -5.42 3.43 -11.22
C GLY A 82 -5.87 1.97 -11.08
N LEU A 83 -5.49 1.30 -9.98
CA LEU A 83 -5.89 -0.08 -9.68
C LEU A 83 -7.24 -0.10 -8.96
N ASP A 84 -7.89 -1.27 -9.05
CA ASP A 84 -9.06 -1.69 -8.26
C ASP A 84 -8.60 -2.83 -7.33
N LEU A 85 -8.21 -2.45 -6.12
CA LEU A 85 -7.69 -3.34 -5.08
C LEU A 85 -8.86 -3.97 -4.35
N LEU A 86 -8.67 -5.17 -3.81
CA LEU A 86 -9.74 -5.93 -3.16
C LEU A 86 -10.99 -6.16 -4.04
N SER A 87 -10.87 -6.04 -5.36
CA SER A 87 -11.95 -6.21 -6.35
C SER A 87 -12.75 -7.52 -6.27
N ALA A 88 -12.24 -8.53 -5.57
CA ALA A 88 -12.95 -9.78 -5.29
C ALA A 88 -13.87 -9.73 -4.04
N VAL A 89 -13.78 -8.69 -3.21
CA VAL A 89 -14.62 -8.44 -2.03
C VAL A 89 -15.90 -7.72 -2.46
N ALA A 90 -17.01 -7.91 -1.76
CA ALA A 90 -18.28 -7.25 -2.10
C ALA A 90 -18.14 -5.70 -2.10
N PRO A 91 -18.68 -4.97 -3.09
CA PRO A 91 -18.49 -3.51 -3.21
C PRO A 91 -18.90 -2.68 -1.99
N ALA A 92 -19.95 -3.11 -1.25
CA ALA A 92 -20.37 -2.44 -0.02
C ALA A 92 -19.35 -2.60 1.12
N VAL A 93 -18.63 -3.73 1.16
CA VAL A 93 -17.56 -3.98 2.11
C VAL A 93 -16.30 -3.21 1.70
N GLN A 94 -15.95 -3.23 0.41
CA GLN A 94 -14.88 -2.40 -0.16
C GLN A 94 -15.02 -0.93 0.24
N ALA A 95 -16.16 -0.30 -0.10
CA ALA A 95 -16.43 1.11 0.22
C ALA A 95 -16.29 1.45 1.72
N THR A 96 -16.49 0.45 2.58
CA THR A 96 -16.35 0.62 4.02
C THR A 96 -14.89 0.47 4.48
N LEU A 97 -14.17 -0.52 3.97
CA LEU A 97 -12.80 -0.83 4.36
C LEU A 97 -11.79 0.13 3.74
N GLU A 98 -11.98 0.46 2.47
CA GLU A 98 -11.00 1.15 1.64
C GLU A 98 -10.86 2.62 1.99
N ALA A 99 -11.92 3.23 2.50
CA ALA A 99 -11.96 4.62 2.97
C ALA A 99 -11.27 4.85 4.33
N ARG A 100 -10.84 3.80 5.03
CA ARG A 100 -10.33 3.89 6.41
C ARG A 100 -8.81 3.81 6.45
N VAL A 101 -8.22 4.59 7.36
CA VAL A 101 -6.82 4.42 7.76
C VAL A 101 -6.76 3.45 8.93
N ASP A 102 -5.89 2.43 8.88
CA ASP A 102 -5.65 1.52 10.01
C ASP A 102 -5.20 2.31 11.25
N THR A 103 -5.84 2.10 12.38
CA THR A 103 -5.44 2.67 13.67
C THR A 103 -5.03 1.61 14.68
N GLY A 104 -4.88 0.35 14.24
CA GLY A 104 -4.49 -0.76 15.12
C GLY A 104 -3.02 -0.70 15.57
N PRO A 105 -2.60 -1.64 16.43
CA PRO A 105 -1.22 -1.74 16.91
C PRO A 105 -0.20 -1.88 15.77
N THR A 106 0.98 -1.30 15.96
CA THR A 106 2.13 -1.36 15.02
C THR A 106 3.31 -2.19 15.53
N GLN A 107 3.22 -2.66 16.77
CA GLN A 107 4.21 -3.42 17.53
C GLN A 107 3.48 -4.43 18.42
#